data_AF-A0A434TEB0-F1
#
_entry.id   AF-A0A434TEB0-F1
#
_cell.length_a   1.000
_cell.length_b   1.000
_cell.length_c   1.000
_cell.angle_alpha   90.00
_cell.angle_beta   90.00
_cell.angle_gamma   90.00
#
_symmetry.space_group_name_H-M   'P 1'
#
loop_
_entity.id
_entity.type
_entity.pdbx_description
1 polymer ?
#
loop_
_entity_poly.entity_id
_entity_poly.type
_entity_poly.pdbx_seq_one_letter_code
_entity_poly.pdbx_strand_id
1 'polypeptide(L)'
;MICAEQLALGLGGEDAAAPTAANDDTAPGTAGSKRTKARRNIGALPAHLPRHEQVIEPSSTLCPCCMAQMRRIGEDVAEALDRVPALLRVLRTIRPNTLAEFARKRSSRRKHRLGSSRAAW
;
A
#
# COMPACT_ATOMS: atom_id res chain seq x y z
N MET A 1 14.08 -18.71 -27.35
CA MET A 1 14.51 -17.30 -27.45
C MET A 1 13.41 -16.53 -28.13
N ILE A 2 12.57 -15.83 -27.35
CA ILE A 2 11.54 -14.96 -27.92
C ILE A 2 12.28 -13.69 -28.35
N CYS A 3 12.27 -13.43 -29.65
CA CYS A 3 12.95 -12.30 -30.28
C CYS A 3 12.46 -10.99 -29.66
N ALA A 4 13.41 -10.21 -29.14
CA ALA A 4 13.17 -8.89 -28.61
C ALA A 4 13.04 -7.90 -29.77
N GLU A 5 11.82 -7.68 -30.22
CA GLU A 5 11.51 -6.48 -31.01
C GLU A 5 10.33 -5.80 -30.34
N GLN A 6 10.64 -5.14 -29.22
CA GLN A 6 9.70 -4.28 -28.53
C GLN A 6 9.49 -3.03 -29.39
N LEU A 7 8.23 -2.82 -29.79
CA LEU A 7 7.72 -1.71 -30.57
C LEU A 7 8.20 -0.36 -30.02
N ALA A 8 8.97 0.39 -30.81
CA ALA A 8 9.41 1.74 -30.46
C ALA A 8 8.20 2.70 -30.47
N LEU A 9 7.64 2.96 -29.29
CA LEU A 9 6.61 3.98 -29.11
C LEU A 9 7.27 5.36 -29.06
N GLY A 10 7.32 6.04 -30.20
CA GLY A 10 7.76 7.43 -30.33
C GLY A 10 6.71 8.38 -29.76
N LEU A 11 6.75 8.61 -28.44
CA LEU A 11 6.03 9.71 -27.80
C LEU A 11 6.85 10.98 -28.05
N GLY A 12 6.51 11.68 -29.14
CA GLY A 12 7.01 13.03 -29.41
C GLY A 12 6.71 13.93 -28.22
N GLY A 13 7.75 14.58 -27.71
CA GLY A 13 7.63 15.60 -26.67
C GLY A 13 6.93 16.82 -27.25
N GLU A 14 5.66 16.98 -26.92
CA GLU A 14 5.00 18.28 -26.90
C GLU A 14 4.89 18.68 -25.43
N ASP A 15 5.52 19.80 -25.09
CA ASP A 15 5.49 20.42 -23.77
C ASP A 15 4.06 20.80 -23.40
N ALA A 16 3.29 19.83 -22.94
CA ALA A 16 2.03 20.06 -22.28
C ALA A 16 2.33 20.70 -20.94
N ALA A 17 2.11 22.01 -20.85
CA ALA A 17 2.06 22.72 -19.58
C ALA A 17 1.23 21.90 -18.60
N ALA A 18 1.84 21.53 -17.47
CA ALA A 18 1.18 20.75 -16.44
C ALA A 18 -0.14 21.43 -16.07
N PRO A 19 -1.30 20.73 -16.10
CA PRO A 19 -2.53 21.32 -15.62
C PRO A 19 -2.34 21.65 -14.14
N THR A 20 -2.60 22.92 -13.78
CA THR A 20 -2.67 23.33 -12.38
C THR A 20 -3.62 22.39 -11.65
N ALA A 21 -3.18 21.85 -10.51
CA ALA A 21 -4.00 20.96 -9.71
C ALA A 21 -5.33 21.65 -9.40
N ALA A 22 -6.44 21.07 -9.85
CA ALA A 22 -7.80 21.59 -9.63
C ALA A 22 -8.29 21.44 -8.19
N ASN A 23 -7.39 21.46 -7.20
CA ASN A 23 -7.73 21.46 -5.79
C ASN A 23 -7.71 22.88 -5.25
N ASP A 24 -8.53 23.75 -5.83
CA ASP A 24 -8.88 25.03 -5.23
C ASP A 24 -9.88 24.77 -4.09
N ASP A 25 -9.35 24.45 -2.90
CA ASP A 25 -10.08 24.54 -1.62
C ASP A 25 -9.89 25.93 -0.98
N THR A 26 -9.62 26.98 -1.78
CA THR A 26 -9.51 28.36 -1.27
C THR A 26 -10.62 29.24 -1.81
N ALA A 27 -11.84 29.04 -1.30
CA ALA A 27 -12.87 30.08 -1.33
C ALA A 27 -13.00 30.68 0.08
N PRO A 28 -12.86 32.02 0.25
CA PRO A 28 -13.07 32.65 1.54
C PRO A 28 -14.58 32.69 1.84
N GLY A 29 -14.98 31.92 2.85
CA GLY A 29 -16.14 32.15 3.71
C GLY A 29 -17.48 32.48 3.05
N THR A 30 -18.35 31.48 2.93
CA THR A 30 -19.76 31.60 3.37
C THR A 30 -20.25 30.24 3.88
N ALA A 31 -20.87 30.28 5.07
CA ALA A 31 -21.60 29.23 5.78
C ALA A 31 -21.45 27.79 5.24
N GLY A 32 -20.58 27.02 5.92
CA GLY A 32 -20.29 25.62 5.60
C GLY A 32 -21.53 24.73 5.60
N SER A 33 -22.06 24.45 4.42
CA SER A 33 -22.77 23.20 4.18
C SER A 33 -21.77 22.07 4.42
N LYS A 34 -21.92 21.35 5.54
CA LYS A 34 -21.14 20.14 5.81
C LYS A 34 -21.36 19.20 4.62
N ARG A 35 -20.37 19.09 3.73
CA ARG A 35 -20.39 18.15 2.58
C ARG A 35 -20.84 16.80 3.12
N THR A 36 -22.04 16.35 2.73
CA THR A 36 -22.58 15.08 3.20
C THR A 36 -21.61 13.98 2.80
N LYS A 37 -21.10 13.24 3.78
CA LYS A 37 -20.10 12.19 3.53
C LYS A 37 -20.70 11.22 2.53
N ALA A 38 -20.07 11.08 1.36
CA ALA A 38 -20.54 10.18 0.33
C ALA A 38 -20.76 8.79 0.92
N ARG A 39 -21.96 8.23 0.77
CA ARG A 39 -22.30 6.87 1.17
C ARG A 39 -21.61 5.90 0.21
N ARG A 40 -20.29 5.75 0.37
CA ARG A 40 -19.53 4.69 -0.30
C ARG A 40 -20.14 3.37 0.18
N ASN A 41 -20.47 2.49 -0.76
CA ASN A 41 -20.93 1.16 -0.43
C ASN A 41 -19.73 0.37 0.11
N ILE A 42 -19.41 0.56 1.40
CA ILE A 42 -18.45 -0.25 2.18
C ILE A 42 -19.20 -1.50 2.70
N GLY A 43 -20.14 -2.01 1.91
CA GLY A 43 -20.85 -3.25 2.19
C GLY A 43 -20.05 -4.44 1.67
N ALA A 44 -20.42 -5.64 2.12
CA ALA A 44 -19.92 -6.87 1.52
C ALA A 44 -20.34 -6.96 0.05
N LEU A 45 -19.46 -7.47 -0.81
CA LEU A 45 -19.80 -7.66 -2.22
C LEU A 45 -20.89 -8.73 -2.36
N PRO A 46 -21.76 -8.63 -3.38
CA PRO A 46 -22.85 -9.58 -3.56
C PRO A 46 -22.37 -11.03 -3.64
N ALA A 47 -23.04 -11.93 -2.90
CA ALA A 47 -22.65 -13.34 -2.77
C ALA A 47 -22.84 -14.19 -4.04
N HIS A 48 -23.67 -13.72 -4.98
CA HIS A 48 -23.95 -14.44 -6.23
C HIS A 48 -22.86 -14.22 -7.30
N LEU A 49 -21.98 -13.23 -7.10
CA LEU A 49 -20.88 -13.00 -8.03
C LEU A 49 -19.80 -14.07 -7.82
N PRO A 50 -19.25 -14.64 -8.91
CA PRO A 50 -18.20 -15.64 -8.80
C PRO A 50 -16.98 -15.02 -8.10
N ARG A 51 -16.43 -15.74 -7.12
CA ARG A 51 -15.23 -15.34 -6.38
C ARG A 51 -14.00 -16.00 -6.98
N HIS A 52 -12.99 -15.20 -7.29
CA HIS A 52 -11.70 -15.66 -7.79
C HIS A 52 -10.62 -15.32 -6.76
N GLU A 53 -9.93 -16.34 -6.26
CA GLU A 53 -8.92 -16.17 -5.22
C GLU A 53 -7.54 -15.93 -5.85
N GLN A 54 -6.85 -14.89 -5.37
CA GLN A 54 -5.48 -14.59 -5.73
C GLN A 54 -4.64 -14.46 -4.46
N VAL A 55 -3.71 -15.41 -4.27
CA VAL A 55 -2.78 -15.37 -3.13
C VAL A 55 -1.53 -14.60 -3.55
N ILE A 56 -1.19 -13.55 -2.80
CA ILE A 56 0.06 -12.80 -2.97
C ILE A 56 1.04 -13.31 -1.93
N GLU A 57 1.97 -14.16 -2.36
CA GLU A 57 3.04 -14.63 -1.47
C GLU A 57 4.07 -13.52 -1.20
N PRO A 58 4.63 -13.46 0.01
CA PRO A 58 5.70 -12.52 0.32
C PRO A 58 6.96 -12.86 -0.46
N SER A 59 7.74 -11.84 -0.83
CA SER A 59 8.98 -12.00 -1.60
C SER A 59 10.05 -12.85 -0.90
N SER A 60 10.03 -12.92 0.43
CA SER A 60 10.92 -13.77 1.21
C SER A 60 10.20 -14.30 2.45
N THR A 61 10.56 -15.51 2.86
CA THR A 61 10.06 -16.14 4.10
C THR A 61 11.02 -15.93 5.29
N LEU A 62 12.03 -15.07 5.12
CA LEU A 62 13.04 -14.75 6.14
C LEU A 62 12.89 -13.30 6.61
N CYS A 63 13.11 -13.02 7.90
CA CYS A 63 13.10 -11.63 8.37
C CYS A 63 14.25 -10.85 7.71
N PRO A 64 14.00 -9.68 7.08
CA PRO A 64 15.08 -8.82 6.57
C PRO A 64 16.01 -8.30 7.68
N CYS A 65 15.59 -8.41 8.95
CA CYS A 65 16.31 -7.95 10.12
C CYS A 65 17.33 -8.95 10.70
N CYS A 66 17.00 -10.24 10.70
CA CYS A 66 17.74 -11.27 11.42
C CYS A 66 17.81 -12.60 10.67
N MET A 67 17.31 -12.66 9.43
CA MET A 67 17.26 -13.86 8.59
C MET A 67 16.57 -15.08 9.24
N ALA A 68 15.76 -14.85 10.27
CA ALA A 68 15.00 -15.92 10.91
C ALA A 68 13.80 -16.32 10.05
N GLN A 69 13.44 -17.61 10.09
CA GLN A 69 12.26 -18.13 9.42
C GLN A 69 10.99 -17.44 9.95
N MET A 70 10.14 -16.98 9.04
CA MET A 70 8.85 -16.37 9.37
C MET A 70 7.74 -17.42 9.36
N ARG A 71 6.91 -17.42 10.41
CA ARG A 71 5.74 -18.30 10.54
C ARG A 71 4.46 -17.55 10.14
N ARG A 72 3.57 -18.22 9.42
CA ARG A 72 2.23 -17.71 9.10
C ARG A 72 1.36 -17.65 10.35
N ILE A 73 0.71 -16.52 10.61
CA ILE A 73 -0.11 -16.28 11.80
C ILE A 73 -1.56 -15.97 11.43
N GLY A 74 -1.78 -15.34 10.28
CA GLY A 74 -3.10 -15.04 9.77
C GLY A 74 -3.03 -14.64 8.31
N GLU A 75 -4.15 -14.17 7.78
CA GLU A 75 -4.28 -13.76 6.39
C GLU A 75 -5.11 -12.48 6.34
N ASP A 76 -4.66 -11.52 5.54
CA ASP A 76 -5.43 -10.33 5.20
C ASP A 76 -6.17 -10.58 3.89
N VAL A 77 -7.48 -10.35 3.88
CA VAL A 77 -8.37 -10.65 2.77
C VAL A 77 -9.04 -9.37 2.30
N ALA A 78 -8.77 -8.99 1.06
CA ALA A 78 -9.42 -7.87 0.39
C ALA A 78 -10.32 -8.38 -0.75
N GLU A 79 -11.55 -7.88 -0.83
CA GLU A 79 -12.47 -8.18 -1.92
C GLU A 79 -12.67 -6.93 -2.79
N ALA A 80 -12.58 -7.09 -4.11
CA ALA A 80 -12.84 -6.04 -5.09
C ALA A 80 -13.68 -6.57 -6.26
N LEU A 81 -14.54 -5.73 -6.84
CA LEU A 81 -15.20 -6.06 -8.11
C LEU A 81 -14.17 -6.01 -9.24
N ASP A 82 -14.06 -7.11 -9.98
CA ASP A 82 -13.22 -7.24 -11.16
C ASP A 82 -14.09 -7.39 -12.39
N ARG A 83 -13.83 -6.56 -13.40
CA ARG A 83 -14.56 -6.53 -14.66
C ARG A 83 -13.74 -7.29 -15.71
N VAL A 84 -14.12 -8.54 -15.93
CA VAL A 84 -13.62 -9.34 -17.04
C VAL A 84 -14.50 -9.04 -18.27
N PRO A 85 -13.97 -9.05 -19.50
CA PRO A 85 -14.73 -8.65 -20.70
C PRO A 85 -16.12 -9.29 -20.85
N ALA A 86 -16.35 -10.47 -20.28
CA ALA A 86 -17.63 -11.21 -20.36
C ALA A 86 -18.46 -11.22 -19.05
N LEU A 87 -17.91 -10.85 -17.90
CA LEU A 87 -18.60 -10.98 -16.60
C LEU A 87 -17.99 -10.13 -15.49
N LEU A 88 -18.83 -9.76 -14.53
CA LEU A 88 -18.37 -9.23 -13.25
C LEU A 88 -18.05 -10.38 -12.31
N ARG A 89 -16.91 -10.31 -11.64
CA ARG A 89 -16.51 -11.25 -10.60
C ARG A 89 -15.98 -10.49 -9.40
N VAL A 90 -15.81 -11.19 -8.28
CA VAL A 90 -15.12 -10.67 -7.11
C VAL A 90 -13.70 -11.22 -7.11
N LEU A 91 -12.71 -10.35 -7.18
CA LEU A 91 -11.32 -10.69 -6.92
C LEU A 91 -11.09 -10.67 -5.41
N ARG A 92 -10.80 -11.83 -4.84
CA ARG A 92 -10.44 -12.01 -3.44
C ARG A 92 -8.92 -12.11 -3.34
N THR A 93 -8.29 -11.03 -2.93
CA THR A 93 -6.84 -10.95 -2.76
C THR A 93 -6.48 -11.37 -1.34
N ILE A 94 -5.72 -12.45 -1.20
CA ILE A 94 -5.29 -13.01 0.08
C ILE A 94 -3.80 -12.72 0.25
N ARG A 95 -3.45 -12.02 1.33
CA ARG A 95 -2.06 -11.75 1.71
C ARG A 95 -1.75 -12.47 3.02
N PRO A 96 -0.90 -13.52 3.01
CA PRO A 96 -0.47 -14.17 4.24
C PRO A 96 0.29 -13.19 5.15
N ASN A 97 -0.10 -13.14 6.41
CA ASN A 97 0.60 -12.39 7.46
C ASN A 97 1.60 -13.34 8.14
N THR A 98 2.88 -13.00 8.03
CA THR A 98 4.00 -13.77 8.56
C THR A 98 4.81 -12.94 9.55
N LEU A 99 5.15 -13.51 10.71
CA LEU A 99 6.06 -12.89 11.68
C LEU A 99 7.24 -13.82 11.98
N ALA A 100 8.39 -13.23 12.31
CA ALA A 100 9.55 -13.96 12.82
C ALA A 100 9.36 -14.24 14.32
N GLU A 101 9.45 -15.52 14.71
CA GLU A 101 9.18 -15.99 16.07
C GLU A 101 10.16 -15.42 17.12
N PHE A 102 11.38 -15.06 16.69
CA PHE A 102 12.43 -14.52 17.56
C PHE A 102 13.09 -13.25 16.99
N ALA A 103 12.29 -12.23 16.67
CA ALA A 103 12.83 -10.90 16.37
C ALA A 103 13.44 -10.25 17.64
N ARG A 104 14.70 -10.57 17.95
CA ARG A 104 15.44 -9.89 19.03
C ARG A 104 15.53 -8.40 18.68
N LYS A 105 14.80 -7.55 19.41
CA LYS A 105 14.97 -6.09 19.34
C LYS A 105 16.44 -5.76 19.62
N ARG A 106 17.21 -5.33 18.61
CA ARG A 106 18.44 -4.57 18.86
C ARG A 106 18.00 -3.24 19.45
N SER A 107 17.88 -3.19 20.77
CA SER A 107 17.69 -1.96 21.50
C SER A 107 18.87 -1.05 21.19
N SER A 108 18.63 -0.01 20.40
CA SER A 108 19.54 1.12 20.25
C SER A 108 19.57 1.91 21.57
N ARG A 109 20.14 1.32 22.62
CA ARG A 109 20.46 1.99 23.88
C ARG A 109 21.91 2.48 23.83
N ARG A 110 22.25 3.33 22.84
CA ARG A 110 23.47 4.14 22.91
C ARG A 110 23.22 5.31 23.85
N LYS A 111 23.30 5.06 25.17
CA LYS A 111 23.55 6.12 26.15
C LYS A 111 25.04 6.46 26.09
N HIS A 112 25.41 7.39 25.21
CA HIS A 112 26.53 8.31 25.50
C HIS A 112 25.83 9.55 26.07
N ARG A 113 25.72 9.77 27.38
CA ARG A 113 26.80 10.16 28.31
C ARG A 113 27.86 11.04 27.64
N LEU A 114 27.43 12.09 26.94
CA LEU A 114 28.05 13.41 27.13
C LEU A 114 27.42 13.93 28.42
N GLY A 115 28.08 13.84 29.57
CA GLY A 115 29.32 14.57 29.80
C GLY A 115 28.92 15.77 30.64
N SER A 116 28.54 15.51 31.89
CA SER A 116 28.52 16.54 32.93
C SER A 116 29.92 17.16 32.96
N SER A 117 30.02 18.42 32.56
CA SER A 117 31.13 19.28 32.89
C SER A 117 30.55 20.56 33.48
N ARG A 118 30.46 20.56 34.81
CA ARG A 118 30.64 21.76 35.61
C ARG A 118 32.14 22.06 35.64
N ALA A 119 32.55 23.18 35.07
CA ALA A 119 33.79 23.90 35.36
C ALA A 119 33.54 25.33 34.84
N ALA A 120 33.52 26.33 35.73
CA ALA A 120 34.54 27.38 35.81
C ALA A 120 34.72 28.08 34.44
N TRP A 121 34.41 29.35 34.24
CA TRP A 121 34.71 30.56 35.01
C TRP A 121 33.58 31.59 34.88
#